data_AF-A0A6C0ESM7-F1
#
_entry.id   AF-A0A6C0ESM7-F1
#
_cell.length_a   1.000
_cell.length_b   1.000
_cell.length_c   1.000
_cell.angle_alpha   90.00
_cell.angle_beta   90.00
_cell.angle_gamma   90.00
#
_symmetry.space_group_name_H-M   'P 1'
#
loop_
_entity.id
_entity.type
_entity.pdbx_description
1 polymer ?
#
loop_
_entity_poly.entity_id
_entity_poly.type
_entity_poly.pdbx_seq_one_letter_code
_entity_poly.pdbx_strand_id
1 'polypeptide(L)'
;MILFKYIIIVALMIINGIYKKGELIKGKLTFTSGQTQEGEFYNNKLIKGKKTFSCGQIIEGEYTDGSITTGKITYSCGQIEEGEYYNEELTKGKVTYIDGQIEQGDFEDGFLIKGKITFPDGKIKKGLFKNNELINGTLIYKGIIKKGLFKNNELINGTFTYNGTVEEGDFYNNKLIKGKRQMNGSIYEGDFNKGLIVKGTITCNGTVYNGSFNNKEQMIQGNIKFSIGKHYKDYK
;
A
#
# COMPACT_ATOMS: atom_id res chain seq x y z
N MET A 1 45.10 9.22 -23.35
CA MET A 1 43.96 8.41 -23.85
C MET A 1 43.22 9.26 -24.86
N ILE A 2 43.28 8.93 -26.15
CA ILE A 2 42.71 9.78 -27.22
C ILE A 2 41.23 9.42 -27.38
N LEU A 3 40.34 10.39 -27.16
CA LEU A 3 38.90 10.26 -27.34
C LEU A 3 38.53 10.91 -28.69
N PHE A 4 37.88 10.15 -29.57
CA PHE A 4 37.41 10.64 -30.86
C PHE A 4 35.88 10.70 -30.87
N LYS A 5 35.33 11.76 -31.47
CA LYS A 5 33.89 11.98 -31.66
C LYS A 5 33.56 11.71 -33.13
N TYR A 6 32.68 10.74 -33.39
CA TYR A 6 32.29 10.34 -34.74
C TYR A 6 30.78 10.44 -34.94
N ILE A 7 30.37 10.70 -36.19
CA ILE A 7 29.00 10.56 -36.69
C ILE A 7 29.02 9.40 -37.68
N ILE A 8 28.27 8.32 -37.40
CA ILE A 8 28.12 7.20 -38.33
C ILE A 8 26.67 7.16 -38.79
N ILE A 9 26.47 7.24 -40.11
CA ILE A 9 25.18 7.04 -40.76
C ILE A 9 25.16 5.60 -41.27
N VAL A 10 24.37 4.76 -40.61
CA VAL A 10 24.00 3.44 -41.13
C VAL A 10 22.58 3.60 -41.70
N ALA A 11 22.22 2.87 -42.76
CA ALA A 11 20.94 3.03 -43.47
C ALA A 11 19.66 3.03 -42.59
N LEU A 12 19.76 2.69 -41.30
CA LEU A 12 18.66 2.60 -40.34
C LEU A 12 18.88 3.39 -39.02
N MET A 13 20.03 4.05 -38.83
CA MET A 13 20.28 4.83 -37.61
C MET A 13 21.40 5.87 -37.74
N ILE A 14 21.31 6.93 -36.94
CA ILE A 14 22.36 7.94 -36.72
C ILE A 14 23.01 7.68 -35.36
N ILE A 15 24.33 7.55 -35.34
CA ILE A 15 25.11 7.32 -34.11
C ILE A 15 26.02 8.52 -33.87
N ASN A 16 25.94 9.10 -32.67
CA ASN A 16 26.82 10.17 -32.21
C ASN A 16 27.43 9.79 -30.86
N GLY A 17 28.75 9.73 -30.74
CA GLY A 17 29.34 9.37 -29.46
C GLY A 17 30.85 9.29 -29.39
N ILE A 18 31.29 8.77 -28.24
CA ILE A 18 32.66 8.48 -27.86
C ILE A 18 32.89 6.99 -28.06
N TYR A 19 34.01 6.66 -28.72
CA TYR A 19 34.36 5.30 -29.07
C TYR A 19 35.67 4.86 -28.41
N LYS A 20 35.79 3.57 -28.09
CA LYS A 20 37.02 2.92 -27.63
C LYS A 20 37.20 1.61 -28.38
N LYS A 21 38.34 1.45 -29.05
CA LYS A 21 38.64 0.27 -29.90
C LYS A 21 37.55 -0.05 -30.94
N GLY A 22 36.91 0.99 -31.51
CA GLY A 22 35.84 0.83 -32.49
C GLY A 22 34.44 0.62 -31.92
N GLU A 23 34.30 0.48 -30.60
CA GLU A 23 33.01 0.29 -29.93
C GLU A 23 32.50 1.59 -29.31
N LEU A 24 31.19 1.83 -29.41
CA LEU A 24 30.54 2.96 -28.74
C LEU A 24 30.56 2.71 -27.22
N ILE A 25 31.10 3.65 -26.45
CA ILE A 25 31.12 3.57 -24.97
C ILE A 25 30.20 4.60 -24.31
N LYS A 26 29.93 5.72 -25.00
CA LYS A 26 28.98 6.75 -24.54
C LYS A 26 28.46 7.52 -25.74
N GLY A 27 27.15 7.73 -25.84
CA GLY A 27 26.60 8.48 -26.97
C GLY A 27 25.09 8.45 -27.07
N LYS A 28 24.62 8.78 -28.28
CA LYS A 28 23.22 8.81 -28.67
C LYS A 28 23.02 8.06 -29.98
N LEU A 29 22.15 7.07 -29.96
CA LEU A 29 21.60 6.36 -31.11
C LEU A 29 20.24 6.93 -31.44
N THR A 30 19.99 7.27 -32.70
CA THR A 30 18.68 7.70 -33.21
C THR A 30 18.28 6.78 -34.35
N PHE A 31 17.20 6.03 -34.16
CA PHE A 31 16.69 5.07 -35.13
C PHE A 31 15.70 5.74 -36.08
N THR A 32 15.56 5.24 -37.30
CA THR A 32 14.56 5.74 -38.28
C THR A 32 13.12 5.58 -37.80
N SER A 33 12.87 4.69 -36.84
CA SER A 33 11.58 4.53 -36.15
C SER A 33 11.23 5.71 -35.21
N GLY A 34 12.16 6.63 -34.98
CA GLY A 34 12.01 7.73 -34.02
C GLY A 34 12.42 7.38 -32.59
N GLN A 35 12.79 6.12 -32.32
CA GLN A 35 13.38 5.73 -31.03
C GLN A 35 14.76 6.37 -30.86
N THR A 36 15.09 6.79 -29.64
CA THR A 36 16.44 7.22 -29.29
C THR A 36 16.97 6.46 -28.07
N GLN A 37 18.26 6.16 -28.06
CA GLN A 37 18.96 5.63 -26.89
C GLN A 37 20.15 6.54 -26.57
N GLU A 38 20.28 7.00 -25.33
CA GLU A 38 21.31 7.92 -24.92
C GLU A 38 21.91 7.49 -23.58
N GLY A 39 23.24 7.34 -23.51
CA GLY A 39 23.89 6.91 -22.28
C GLY A 39 25.22 6.19 -22.50
N GLU A 40 25.52 5.25 -21.60
CA GLU A 40 26.71 4.41 -21.60
C GLU A 40 26.44 3.07 -22.26
N PHE A 41 27.41 2.59 -23.04
CA PHE A 41 27.28 1.41 -23.87
C PHE A 41 28.42 0.42 -23.62
N TYR A 42 28.09 -0.87 -23.73
CA TYR A 42 29.06 -1.98 -23.71
C TYR A 42 28.64 -3.01 -24.76
N ASN A 43 29.58 -3.44 -25.61
CA ASN A 43 29.30 -4.32 -26.75
C ASN A 43 28.10 -3.84 -27.59
N ASN A 44 28.02 -2.54 -27.85
CA ASN A 44 26.93 -1.85 -28.56
C ASN A 44 25.52 -1.98 -27.92
N LYS A 45 25.42 -2.46 -26.67
CA LYS A 45 24.18 -2.44 -25.88
C LYS A 45 24.22 -1.29 -24.87
N LEU A 46 23.10 -0.58 -24.70
CA LEU A 46 22.95 0.40 -23.62
C LEU A 46 23.02 -0.33 -22.27
N ILE A 47 23.89 0.10 -21.37
CA ILE A 47 24.02 -0.44 -20.01
C ILE A 47 23.51 0.54 -18.94
N LYS A 48 23.50 1.83 -19.26
CA LYS A 48 22.97 2.88 -18.39
C LYS A 48 22.55 4.07 -19.23
N GLY A 49 21.36 4.61 -18.98
CA GLY A 49 20.89 5.82 -19.65
C GLY A 49 19.41 5.78 -19.99
N LYS A 50 19.03 6.46 -21.06
CA LYS A 50 17.65 6.79 -21.40
C LYS A 50 17.28 6.24 -22.78
N LYS A 51 16.19 5.49 -22.85
CA LYS A 51 15.46 5.16 -24.08
C LYS A 51 14.23 6.07 -24.17
N THR A 52 14.02 6.68 -25.33
CA THR A 52 12.80 7.44 -25.64
C THR A 52 12.15 6.81 -26.86
N PHE A 53 10.86 6.52 -26.78
CA PHE A 53 10.09 5.88 -27.84
C PHE A 53 9.20 6.90 -28.54
N SER A 54 8.86 6.64 -29.82
CA SER A 54 8.01 7.52 -30.62
C SER A 54 6.59 7.68 -30.06
N CYS A 55 6.12 6.71 -29.27
CA CYS A 55 4.86 6.80 -28.52
C CYS A 55 4.91 7.73 -27.30
N GLY A 56 6.06 8.32 -26.97
CA GLY A 56 6.24 9.20 -25.81
C GLY A 56 6.68 8.49 -24.52
N GLN A 57 6.75 7.15 -24.51
CA GLN A 57 7.31 6.41 -23.38
C GLN A 57 8.80 6.71 -23.21
N ILE A 58 9.22 6.87 -21.96
CA ILE A 58 10.61 7.09 -21.57
C ILE A 58 11.00 6.02 -20.55
N ILE A 59 12.14 5.38 -20.79
CA ILE A 59 12.75 4.41 -19.86
C ILE A 59 14.15 4.92 -19.52
N GLU A 60 14.43 5.18 -18.25
CA GLU A 60 15.71 5.70 -17.79
C GLU A 60 16.23 4.86 -16.64
N GLY A 61 17.45 4.34 -16.75
CA GLY A 61 17.94 3.41 -15.74
C GLY A 61 19.20 2.65 -16.14
N GLU A 62 19.40 1.54 -15.45
CA GLU A 62 20.45 0.55 -15.70
C GLU A 62 19.87 -0.65 -16.44
N TYR A 63 20.66 -1.24 -17.33
CA TYR A 63 20.22 -2.28 -18.23
C TYR A 63 21.18 -3.46 -18.23
N THR A 64 20.61 -4.67 -18.29
CA THR A 64 21.35 -5.91 -18.50
C THR A 64 20.75 -6.62 -19.71
N ASP A 65 21.60 -6.96 -20.67
CA ASP A 65 21.21 -7.61 -21.93
C ASP A 65 20.10 -6.93 -22.75
N GLY A 66 19.86 -5.65 -22.49
CA GLY A 66 18.87 -4.84 -23.19
C GLY A 66 17.61 -4.55 -22.37
N SER A 67 17.38 -5.28 -21.28
CA SER A 67 16.25 -5.09 -20.36
C SER A 67 16.64 -4.21 -19.19
N ILE A 68 15.71 -3.37 -18.72
CA ILE A 68 15.92 -2.52 -17.54
C ILE A 68 15.99 -3.40 -16.28
N THR A 69 16.92 -3.09 -15.39
CA THR A 69 17.06 -3.77 -14.08
C THR A 69 16.73 -2.85 -12.93
N THR A 70 17.09 -1.56 -13.04
CA THR A 70 16.68 -0.53 -12.10
C THR A 70 16.45 0.78 -12.85
N GLY A 71 15.48 1.58 -12.40
CA GLY A 71 15.26 2.91 -12.95
C GLY A 71 13.81 3.33 -12.95
N LYS A 72 13.46 4.18 -13.92
CA LYS A 72 12.18 4.86 -14.03
C LYS A 72 11.59 4.69 -15.42
N ILE A 73 10.35 4.23 -15.49
CA ILE A 73 9.53 4.18 -16.69
C ILE A 73 8.47 5.28 -16.57
N THR A 74 8.43 6.18 -17.55
CA THR A 74 7.35 7.16 -17.70
C THR A 74 6.54 6.77 -18.92
N TYR A 75 5.28 6.38 -18.70
CA TYR A 75 4.37 5.95 -19.75
C TYR A 75 3.72 7.17 -20.43
N SER A 76 3.29 6.98 -21.68
CA SER A 76 2.63 8.02 -22.47
C SER A 76 1.30 8.49 -21.86
N CYS A 77 0.65 7.65 -21.05
CA CYS A 77 -0.55 8.00 -20.28
C CYS A 77 -0.27 8.83 -19.01
N GLY A 78 1.00 9.10 -18.69
CA GLY A 78 1.42 9.86 -17.50
C GLY A 78 1.66 9.03 -16.25
N GLN A 79 1.38 7.72 -16.27
CA GLN A 79 1.82 6.80 -15.21
C GLN A 79 3.34 6.75 -15.12
N ILE A 80 3.87 6.65 -13.90
CA ILE A 80 5.30 6.55 -13.62
C ILE A 80 5.55 5.33 -12.76
N GLU A 81 6.49 4.49 -13.18
CA GLU A 81 7.06 3.39 -12.40
C GLU A 81 8.51 3.69 -12.09
N GLU A 82 8.93 3.41 -10.86
CA GLU A 82 10.31 3.61 -10.43
C GLU A 82 10.72 2.52 -9.44
N GLY A 83 11.81 1.81 -9.72
CA GLY A 83 12.30 0.75 -8.84
C GLY A 83 13.19 -0.28 -9.51
N GLU A 84 13.10 -1.51 -9.01
CA GLU A 84 13.78 -2.72 -9.46
C GLU A 84 12.86 -3.50 -10.41
N TYR A 85 13.42 -4.00 -11.50
CA TYR A 85 12.70 -4.70 -12.56
C TYR A 85 13.28 -6.09 -12.82
N TYR A 86 12.41 -7.03 -13.17
CA TYR A 86 12.77 -8.36 -13.63
C TYR A 86 11.87 -8.74 -14.81
N ASN A 87 12.44 -9.22 -15.91
CA ASN A 87 11.71 -9.49 -17.16
C ASN A 87 10.81 -8.33 -17.61
N GLU A 88 11.31 -7.09 -17.47
CA GLU A 88 10.60 -5.85 -17.83
C GLU A 88 9.39 -5.52 -16.93
N GLU A 89 9.16 -6.27 -15.85
CA GLU A 89 8.13 -6.00 -14.86
C GLU A 89 8.73 -5.40 -13.59
N LEU A 90 8.04 -4.43 -13.00
CA LEU A 90 8.41 -3.86 -11.70
C LEU A 90 8.22 -4.93 -10.61
N THR A 91 9.27 -5.27 -9.88
CA THR A 91 9.21 -6.24 -8.77
C THR A 91 9.21 -5.54 -7.41
N LYS A 92 9.83 -4.36 -7.34
CA LYS A 92 9.88 -3.56 -6.12
C LYS A 92 10.09 -2.11 -6.45
N GLY A 93 9.26 -1.23 -5.92
CA GLY A 93 9.37 0.18 -6.23
C GLY A 93 8.16 0.99 -5.89
N LYS A 94 7.88 1.97 -6.75
CA LYS A 94 6.80 2.93 -6.63
C LYS A 94 6.10 3.11 -7.98
N VAL A 95 4.78 3.03 -7.97
CA VAL A 95 3.90 3.42 -9.08
C VAL A 95 3.18 4.70 -8.69
N THR A 96 3.23 5.70 -9.56
CA THR A 96 2.47 6.95 -9.43
C THR A 96 1.49 7.04 -10.59
N TYR A 97 0.20 7.06 -10.27
CA TYR A 97 -0.89 7.13 -11.23
C TYR A 97 -1.27 8.58 -11.52
N ILE A 98 -1.92 8.81 -12.66
CA ILE A 98 -2.30 10.15 -13.14
C ILE A 98 -3.29 10.86 -12.22
N ASP A 99 -4.11 10.11 -11.48
CA ASP A 99 -5.06 10.64 -10.51
C ASP A 99 -4.39 11.05 -9.19
N GLY A 100 -3.09 10.76 -9.03
CA GLY A 100 -2.32 11.03 -7.82
C GLY A 100 -2.28 9.86 -6.82
N GLN A 101 -2.90 8.71 -7.13
CA GLN A 101 -2.69 7.49 -6.36
C GLN A 101 -1.22 7.08 -6.44
N ILE A 102 -0.67 6.64 -5.30
CA ILE A 102 0.70 6.16 -5.19
C ILE A 102 0.69 4.77 -4.56
N GLU A 103 1.31 3.82 -5.23
CA GLU A 103 1.58 2.48 -4.71
C GLU A 103 3.07 2.31 -4.52
N GLN A 104 3.49 1.76 -3.38
CA GLN A 104 4.90 1.57 -3.08
C GLN A 104 5.11 0.29 -2.29
N GLY A 105 5.99 -0.60 -2.77
CA GLY A 105 6.31 -1.86 -2.12
C GLY A 105 6.78 -2.92 -3.10
N ASP A 106 6.42 -4.17 -2.79
CA ASP A 106 6.74 -5.37 -3.57
C ASP A 106 5.57 -5.69 -4.52
N PHE A 107 5.89 -6.06 -5.75
CA PHE A 107 4.96 -6.27 -6.85
C PHE A 107 5.13 -7.68 -7.47
N GLU A 108 4.04 -8.26 -7.94
CA GLU A 108 3.99 -9.55 -8.63
C GLU A 108 2.89 -9.48 -9.71
N ASP A 109 3.19 -9.88 -10.94
CA ASP A 109 2.29 -9.80 -12.11
C ASP A 109 1.67 -8.39 -12.30
N GLY A 110 2.42 -7.34 -11.99
CA GLY A 110 1.96 -5.94 -12.06
C GLY A 110 1.07 -5.49 -10.89
N PHE A 111 0.82 -6.33 -9.89
CA PHE A 111 0.00 -6.00 -8.72
C PHE A 111 0.85 -5.78 -7.48
N LEU A 112 0.52 -4.77 -6.67
CA LEU A 112 1.12 -4.61 -5.35
C LEU A 112 0.69 -5.79 -4.46
N ILE A 113 1.65 -6.56 -3.93
CA ILE A 113 1.39 -7.67 -3.01
C ILE A 113 1.68 -7.31 -1.55
N LYS A 114 2.61 -6.36 -1.33
CA LYS A 114 2.98 -5.89 0.00
C LYS A 114 3.49 -4.47 -0.09
N GLY A 115 2.93 -3.56 0.69
CA GLY A 115 3.39 -2.18 0.64
C GLY A 115 2.42 -1.17 1.22
N LYS A 116 2.38 0.00 0.59
CA LYS A 116 1.54 1.13 0.95
C LYS A 116 0.88 1.71 -0.30
N ILE A 117 -0.43 1.93 -0.22
CA ILE A 117 -1.21 2.72 -1.17
C ILE A 117 -1.59 4.03 -0.49
N THR A 118 -1.30 5.15 -1.14
CA THR A 118 -1.71 6.50 -0.71
C THR A 118 -2.64 7.06 -1.78
N PHE A 119 -3.86 7.43 -1.39
CA PHE A 119 -4.85 8.00 -2.28
C PHE A 119 -4.82 9.54 -2.20
N PRO A 120 -5.25 10.24 -3.26
CA PRO A 120 -5.31 11.71 -3.28
C PRO A 120 -6.16 12.33 -2.17
N ASP A 121 -7.19 11.61 -1.72
CA ASP A 121 -8.09 12.05 -0.65
C ASP A 121 -7.50 11.86 0.78
N GLY A 122 -6.22 11.46 0.87
CA GLY A 122 -5.51 11.23 2.11
C GLY A 122 -5.75 9.85 2.73
N LYS A 123 -6.56 8.98 2.11
CA LYS A 123 -6.68 7.59 2.53
C LYS A 123 -5.36 6.86 2.35
N ILE A 124 -4.98 6.06 3.34
CA ILE A 124 -3.78 5.23 3.30
C ILE A 124 -4.17 3.79 3.60
N LYS A 125 -3.70 2.87 2.75
CA LYS A 125 -3.69 1.42 3.03
C LYS A 125 -2.24 0.97 3.14
N LYS A 126 -1.88 0.18 4.14
CA LYS A 126 -0.53 -0.39 4.28
C LYS A 126 -0.62 -1.83 4.78
N GLY A 127 0.00 -2.77 4.08
CA GLY A 127 -0.02 -4.16 4.49
C GLY A 127 0.17 -5.13 3.34
N LEU A 128 -0.49 -6.28 3.45
CA LEU A 128 -0.56 -7.32 2.44
C LEU A 128 -1.80 -7.13 1.58
N PHE A 129 -1.64 -7.36 0.28
CA PHE A 129 -2.66 -7.15 -0.72
C PHE A 129 -2.87 -8.39 -1.55
N LYS A 130 -4.09 -8.55 -2.06
CA LYS A 130 -4.46 -9.57 -3.05
C LYS A 130 -5.48 -8.97 -3.99
N ASN A 131 -5.23 -9.04 -5.30
CA ASN A 131 -6.12 -8.46 -6.33
C ASN A 131 -6.50 -7.00 -6.03
N ASN A 132 -5.52 -6.16 -5.66
CA ASN A 132 -5.71 -4.75 -5.25
C ASN A 132 -6.52 -4.50 -3.96
N GLU A 133 -6.88 -5.55 -3.22
CA GLU A 133 -7.55 -5.43 -1.93
C GLU A 133 -6.57 -5.63 -0.78
N LEU A 134 -6.69 -4.80 0.27
CA LEU A 134 -5.96 -5.02 1.51
C LEU A 134 -6.56 -6.26 2.18
N ILE A 135 -5.74 -7.26 2.50
CA ILE A 135 -6.16 -8.49 3.19
C ILE A 135 -5.70 -8.52 4.64
N ASN A 136 -4.57 -7.88 4.94
CA ASN A 136 -4.04 -7.73 6.29
C ASN A 136 -3.21 -6.47 6.38
N GLY A 137 -3.45 -5.60 7.35
CA GLY A 137 -2.63 -4.43 7.57
C GLY A 137 -3.38 -3.30 8.25
N THR A 138 -3.09 -2.07 7.83
CA THR A 138 -3.65 -0.84 8.40
C THR A 138 -4.32 0.00 7.31
N LEU A 139 -5.52 0.49 7.59
CA LEU A 139 -6.23 1.49 6.81
C LEU A 139 -6.43 2.74 7.67
N ILE A 140 -6.02 3.90 7.15
CA ILE A 140 -6.17 5.20 7.80
C ILE A 140 -6.98 6.11 6.89
N TYR A 141 -8.03 6.74 7.43
CA TYR A 141 -8.84 7.70 6.69
C TYR A 141 -9.65 8.61 7.62
N LYS A 142 -9.54 9.94 7.48
CA LYS A 142 -10.37 10.93 8.21
C LYS A 142 -10.48 10.64 9.72
N GLY A 143 -9.35 10.36 10.37
CA GLY A 143 -9.28 10.04 11.81
C GLY A 143 -9.64 8.60 12.20
N ILE A 144 -10.18 7.81 11.26
CA ILE A 144 -10.41 6.38 11.44
C ILE A 144 -9.09 5.64 11.22
N ILE A 145 -8.77 4.71 12.13
CA ILE A 145 -7.68 3.74 11.98
C ILE A 145 -8.27 2.35 12.12
N LYS A 146 -8.13 1.52 11.09
CA LYS A 146 -8.47 0.09 11.11
C LYS A 146 -7.18 -0.70 10.98
N LYS A 147 -6.94 -1.69 11.83
CA LYS A 147 -5.76 -2.56 11.76
C LYS A 147 -6.18 -4.01 11.95
N GLY A 148 -5.81 -4.89 11.04
CA GLY A 148 -6.09 -6.33 11.17
C GLY A 148 -6.41 -6.97 9.83
N LEU A 149 -7.28 -7.96 9.85
CA LEU A 149 -7.71 -8.74 8.70
C LEU A 149 -8.89 -8.06 7.99
N PHE A 150 -8.85 -8.08 6.67
CA PHE A 150 -9.84 -7.44 5.82
C PHE A 150 -10.41 -8.43 4.80
N LYS A 151 -11.68 -8.22 4.45
CA LYS A 151 -12.37 -8.91 3.35
C LYS A 151 -13.29 -7.93 2.65
N ASN A 152 -13.25 -7.86 1.31
CA ASN A 152 -14.04 -6.93 0.51
C ASN A 152 -13.90 -5.46 1.00
N ASN A 153 -12.68 -5.06 1.37
CA ASN A 153 -12.35 -3.76 1.98
C ASN A 153 -12.96 -3.46 3.37
N GLU A 154 -13.58 -4.43 4.03
CA GLU A 154 -14.09 -4.29 5.40
C GLU A 154 -13.18 -4.98 6.41
N LEU A 155 -13.03 -4.39 7.61
CA LEU A 155 -12.34 -5.04 8.73
C LEU A 155 -13.22 -6.20 9.21
N ILE A 156 -12.65 -7.40 9.31
CA ILE A 156 -13.33 -8.60 9.82
C ILE A 156 -12.81 -9.04 11.19
N ASN A 157 -11.54 -8.75 11.48
CA ASN A 157 -10.92 -9.01 12.78
C ASN A 157 -9.77 -8.02 12.99
N GLY A 158 -9.66 -7.46 14.19
CA GLY A 158 -8.54 -6.59 14.56
C GLY A 158 -8.97 -5.42 15.42
N THR A 159 -8.41 -4.24 15.17
CA THR A 159 -8.65 -3.00 15.94
C THR A 159 -9.26 -1.92 15.06
N PHE A 160 -10.27 -1.22 15.59
CA PHE A 160 -10.86 -0.02 15.03
C PHE A 160 -10.70 1.13 16.05
N THR A 161 -10.17 2.27 15.61
CA THR A 161 -10.03 3.47 16.43
C THR A 161 -10.69 4.65 15.74
N TYR A 162 -11.52 5.39 16.47
CA TYR A 162 -12.13 6.63 16.02
C TYR A 162 -12.55 7.50 17.21
N ASN A 163 -12.19 8.79 17.20
CA ASN A 163 -12.57 9.77 18.24
C ASN A 163 -12.42 9.27 19.68
N GLY A 164 -11.28 8.66 20.01
CA GLY A 164 -10.98 8.12 21.34
C GLY A 164 -11.68 6.80 21.69
N THR A 165 -12.59 6.31 20.84
CA THR A 165 -13.12 4.95 20.92
C THR A 165 -12.12 3.98 20.32
N VAL A 166 -11.86 2.88 21.03
CA VAL A 166 -11.05 1.76 20.56
C VAL A 166 -11.89 0.49 20.65
N GLU A 167 -12.08 -0.19 19.54
CA GLU A 167 -12.75 -1.49 19.44
C GLU A 167 -11.74 -2.54 18.98
N GLU A 168 -11.74 -3.70 19.59
CA GLU A 168 -10.87 -4.82 19.27
C GLU A 168 -11.68 -6.12 19.24
N GLY A 169 -11.59 -6.90 18.17
CA GLY A 169 -12.27 -8.18 18.05
C GLY A 169 -12.76 -8.46 16.64
N ASP A 170 -13.90 -9.14 16.55
CA ASP A 170 -14.54 -9.55 15.30
C ASP A 170 -15.55 -8.50 14.85
N PHE A 171 -15.58 -8.24 13.54
CA PHE A 171 -16.39 -7.22 12.92
C PHE A 171 -17.26 -7.78 11.80
N TYR A 172 -18.45 -7.19 11.64
CA TYR A 172 -19.34 -7.44 10.51
C TYR A 172 -19.97 -6.14 10.05
N ASN A 173 -19.92 -5.83 8.75
CA ASN A 173 -20.37 -4.56 8.17
C ASN A 173 -19.82 -3.34 8.94
N ASN A 174 -18.52 -3.38 9.27
CA ASN A 174 -17.80 -2.37 10.05
C ASN A 174 -18.33 -2.12 11.48
N LYS A 175 -19.05 -3.07 12.09
CA LYS A 175 -19.48 -3.01 13.50
C LYS A 175 -18.85 -4.14 14.29
N LEU A 176 -18.34 -3.84 15.48
CA LEU A 176 -17.92 -4.88 16.44
C LEU A 176 -19.10 -5.81 16.73
N ILE A 177 -18.90 -7.11 16.57
CA ILE A 177 -19.88 -8.17 16.90
C ILE A 177 -19.44 -8.99 18.10
N LYS A 178 -18.13 -9.06 18.34
CA LYS A 178 -17.56 -9.76 19.49
C LYS A 178 -16.19 -9.16 19.82
N GLY A 179 -15.93 -8.89 21.09
CA GLY A 179 -14.62 -8.43 21.53
C GLY A 179 -14.72 -7.36 22.60
N LYS A 180 -13.85 -6.36 22.54
CA LYS A 180 -13.69 -5.32 23.55
C LYS A 180 -13.86 -3.93 22.94
N ARG A 181 -14.62 -3.05 23.58
CA ARG A 181 -14.71 -1.62 23.29
C ARG A 181 -14.27 -0.82 24.51
N GLN A 182 -13.39 0.14 24.29
CA GLN A 182 -13.05 1.18 25.26
C GLN A 182 -13.56 2.53 24.76
N MET A 183 -14.34 3.23 25.58
CA MET A 183 -14.91 4.53 25.24
C MET A 183 -15.15 5.32 26.53
N ASN A 184 -14.69 6.58 26.58
CA ASN A 184 -14.90 7.49 27.72
C ASN A 184 -14.53 6.87 29.09
N GLY A 185 -13.44 6.10 29.16
CA GLY A 185 -12.99 5.42 30.38
C GLY A 185 -13.78 4.16 30.76
N SER A 186 -14.86 3.85 30.06
CA SER A 186 -15.61 2.60 30.21
C SER A 186 -15.05 1.52 29.28
N ILE A 187 -15.12 0.26 29.73
CA ILE A 187 -14.72 -0.92 28.97
C ILE A 187 -15.93 -1.84 28.84
N TYR A 188 -16.21 -2.28 27.63
CA TYR A 188 -17.27 -3.23 27.29
C TYR A 188 -16.60 -4.44 26.66
N GLU A 189 -16.90 -5.64 27.12
CA GLU A 189 -16.28 -6.86 26.59
C GLU A 189 -17.31 -7.98 26.47
N GLY A 190 -17.51 -8.51 25.27
CA GLY A 190 -18.45 -9.58 25.01
C GLY A 190 -19.06 -9.54 23.61
N ASP A 191 -20.31 -9.95 23.50
CA ASP A 191 -21.07 -10.01 22.26
C ASP A 191 -21.84 -8.70 22.03
N PHE A 192 -21.83 -8.22 20.79
CA PHE A 192 -22.45 -6.96 20.37
C PHE A 192 -23.49 -7.20 19.27
N ASN A 193 -24.60 -6.47 19.34
CA ASN A 193 -25.60 -6.44 18.29
C ASN A 193 -25.92 -5.00 17.89
N LYS A 194 -25.82 -4.70 16.59
CA LYS A 194 -26.00 -3.34 16.05
C LYS A 194 -25.16 -2.25 16.75
N GLY A 195 -24.03 -2.63 17.35
CA GLY A 195 -23.14 -1.75 18.08
C GLY A 195 -23.41 -1.64 19.58
N LEU A 196 -24.43 -2.29 20.13
CA LEU A 196 -24.72 -2.34 21.57
C LEU A 196 -24.24 -3.65 22.16
N ILE A 197 -23.67 -3.63 23.37
CA ILE A 197 -23.36 -4.88 24.09
C ILE A 197 -24.67 -5.59 24.41
N VAL A 198 -24.75 -6.89 24.12
CA VAL A 198 -25.93 -7.72 24.44
C VAL A 198 -25.63 -8.79 25.49
N LYS A 199 -24.37 -9.20 25.59
CA LYS A 199 -23.90 -10.15 26.59
C LYS A 199 -22.42 -9.90 26.89
N GLY A 200 -22.05 -9.91 28.15
CA GLY A 200 -20.64 -9.77 28.55
C GLY A 200 -20.47 -8.89 29.77
N THR A 201 -19.35 -8.17 29.81
CA THR A 201 -18.92 -7.36 30.94
C THR A 201 -18.85 -5.88 30.56
N ILE A 202 -19.43 -5.01 31.38
CA ILE A 202 -19.22 -3.56 31.35
C ILE A 202 -18.44 -3.18 32.61
N THR A 203 -17.31 -2.50 32.45
CA THR A 203 -16.56 -1.89 33.55
C THR A 203 -16.63 -0.37 33.42
N CYS A 204 -17.20 0.29 34.42
CA CYS A 204 -17.29 1.75 34.49
C CYS A 204 -16.95 2.21 35.91
N ASN A 205 -15.99 3.12 36.04
CA ASN A 205 -15.53 3.67 37.33
C ASN A 205 -15.20 2.56 38.37
N GLY A 206 -14.62 1.45 37.93
CA GLY A 206 -14.28 0.30 38.78
C GLY A 206 -15.44 -0.62 39.17
N THR A 207 -16.69 -0.27 38.83
CA THR A 207 -17.84 -1.17 38.95
C THR A 207 -17.95 -2.05 37.71
N VAL A 208 -18.15 -3.35 37.92
CA VAL A 208 -18.21 -4.38 36.90
C VAL A 208 -19.63 -4.96 36.85
N TYR A 209 -20.28 -4.87 35.69
CA TYR A 209 -21.59 -5.46 35.39
C TYR A 209 -21.35 -6.64 34.45
N ASN A 210 -21.65 -7.86 34.87
CA ASN A 210 -21.47 -9.06 34.04
C ASN A 210 -22.83 -9.72 33.81
N GLY A 211 -23.31 -9.75 32.56
CA GLY A 211 -24.66 -10.19 32.27
C GLY A 211 -25.11 -10.03 30.83
N SER A 212 -26.42 -10.04 30.64
CA SER A 212 -27.10 -9.74 29.39
C SER A 212 -27.73 -8.34 29.45
N PHE A 213 -27.77 -7.62 28.33
CA PHE A 213 -28.17 -6.22 28.27
C PHE A 213 -29.26 -5.99 27.22
N ASN A 214 -30.16 -5.05 27.48
CA ASN A 214 -31.20 -4.64 26.53
C ASN A 214 -30.67 -3.58 25.53
N ASN A 215 -31.54 -3.13 24.62
CA ASN A 215 -31.20 -2.12 23.61
C ASN A 215 -30.95 -0.70 24.19
N LYS A 216 -31.08 -0.51 25.51
CA LYS A 216 -30.70 0.71 26.24
C LYS A 216 -29.44 0.49 27.08
N GLU A 217 -28.71 -0.60 26.83
CA GLU A 217 -27.53 -1.04 27.59
C GLU A 217 -27.80 -1.26 29.08
N GLN A 218 -29.07 -1.51 29.46
CA GLN A 218 -29.44 -1.85 30.83
C GLN A 218 -29.33 -3.35 31.05
N MET A 219 -28.72 -3.75 32.16
CA MET A 219 -28.58 -5.16 32.53
C MET A 219 -29.96 -5.78 32.78
N ILE A 220 -30.29 -6.86 32.06
CA ILE A 220 -31.52 -7.65 32.23
C ILE A 220 -31.29 -8.81 33.19
N GLN A 221 -30.11 -9.43 33.12
CA GLN A 221 -29.74 -10.60 33.93
C GLN A 221 -28.24 -10.59 34.14
N GLY A 222 -27.76 -10.76 35.37
CA GLY A 222 -26.32 -10.78 35.64
C GLY A 222 -25.97 -10.49 37.08
N ASN A 223 -24.68 -10.23 37.31
CA ASN A 223 -24.11 -9.89 38.60
C ASN A 223 -23.37 -8.56 38.52
N ILE A 224 -23.41 -7.78 39.61
CA ILE A 224 -22.68 -6.52 39.73
C ILE A 224 -21.62 -6.67 40.83
N LYS A 225 -20.38 -6.30 40.50
CA LYS A 225 -19.28 -6.16 41.46
C LYS A 225 -18.90 -4.68 41.52
N PHE A 226 -19.24 -4.02 42.62
CA PHE A 226 -18.89 -2.62 42.84
C PHE A 226 -17.40 -2.44 43.11
N SER A 227 -16.86 -1.29 42.74
CA SER A 227 -15.57 -0.82 43.27
C SER A 227 -15.65 -0.80 44.80
N ILE A 228 -14.63 -1.31 45.50
CA ILE A 228 -14.61 -1.47 46.97
C ILE A 228 -15.14 -0.18 47.64
N GLY A 229 -16.29 -0.31 48.32
CA GLY A 229 -17.02 0.80 48.94
C GLY A 229 -18.50 0.52 49.22
N LYS A 230 -19.21 -0.29 48.44
CA LYS A 230 -20.61 -0.74 48.73
C LYS A 230 -20.90 -2.14 48.15
N HIS A 231 -21.18 -3.12 49.01
CA HIS A 231 -21.66 -4.46 48.63
C HIS A 231 -23.19 -4.52 48.79
N TYR A 232 -23.96 -4.87 47.74
CA TYR A 232 -25.31 -5.44 47.87
C TYR A 232 -25.60 -6.45 46.76
N LYS A 233 -26.38 -7.48 47.10
CA LYS A 233 -26.69 -8.71 46.35
C LYS A 233 -28.06 -8.61 45.66
N ASP A 234 -28.13 -9.24 44.48
CA ASP A 234 -29.29 -9.79 43.76
C ASP A 234 -30.40 -8.82 43.28
N TYR A 235 -30.45 -8.61 41.96
CA TYR A 235 -31.69 -8.25 41.25
C TYR A 235 -32.27 -9.52 40.63
N LYS A 236 -33.48 -9.91 41.08
CA LYS A 236 -34.31 -10.94 40.45
C LYS A 236 -35.07 -10.37 39.27
#